data_AF-A0AAF3EMY8-F1
#
_entry.id   AF-A0AAF3EMY8-F1
#
_cell.length_a   1.000
_cell.length_b   1.000
_cell.length_c   1.000
_cell.angle_alpha   90.00
_cell.angle_beta   90.00
_cell.angle_gamma   90.00
#
_symmetry.space_group_name_H-M   'P 1'
#
loop_
_entity.id
_entity.type
_entity.pdbx_description
1 polymer ?
#
loop_
_entity_poly.entity_id
_entity_poly.type
_entity_poly.pdbx_seq_one_letter_code
_entity_poly.pdbx_strand_id
1 'polypeptide(L)'
;MHLSPAPEENIDVLSLSVSPTPSLDSTNSQVSTNSQEETPKVVRQFYCQRCTNHGVYSIRKGHKPFCRWANCPCKACRMIETRRQLSSH
;
A
#
# COMPACT_ATOMS: atom_id res chain seq x y z
N MET A 1 -43.87 -50.11 -1.94
CA MET A 1 -43.27 -50.32 -0.60
C MET A 1 -41.97 -49.53 -0.59
N HIS A 2 -41.95 -48.39 0.08
CA HIS A 2 -40.78 -47.52 0.19
C HIS A 2 -39.78 -48.13 1.17
N LEU A 3 -38.52 -48.33 0.75
CA LEU A 3 -37.39 -48.58 1.65
C LEU A 3 -36.27 -47.56 1.34
N SER A 4 -35.58 -47.21 2.42
CA SER A 4 -34.82 -45.99 2.74
C SER A 4 -33.55 -45.67 1.92
N PRO A 5 -33.00 -44.43 2.06
CA PRO A 5 -31.88 -43.88 1.28
C PRO A 5 -30.50 -44.00 1.97
N ALA A 6 -29.44 -43.57 1.24
CA ALA A 6 -28.01 -43.33 1.59
C ALA A 6 -27.01 -44.39 1.06
N PRO A 7 -25.76 -44.05 0.65
CA PRO A 7 -24.94 -42.96 1.19
C PRO A 7 -24.44 -41.89 0.21
N GLU A 8 -24.25 -40.73 0.83
CA GLU A 8 -23.38 -39.60 0.54
C GLU A 8 -22.23 -39.81 -0.47
N GLU A 9 -22.26 -39.04 -1.57
CA GLU A 9 -21.05 -38.57 -2.24
C GLU A 9 -21.04 -37.04 -2.17
N ASN A 10 -20.54 -36.53 -1.05
CA ASN A 10 -20.24 -35.10 -0.87
C ASN A 10 -18.97 -34.73 -1.63
N ILE A 11 -19.05 -34.59 -2.94
CA ILE A 11 -18.00 -33.91 -3.70
C ILE A 11 -18.23 -32.39 -3.55
N ASP A 12 -17.86 -31.86 -2.38
CA ASP A 12 -17.75 -30.41 -2.17
C ASP A 12 -16.41 -29.96 -2.76
N VAL A 13 -16.38 -29.76 -4.08
CA VAL A 13 -15.29 -29.00 -4.70
C VAL A 13 -15.62 -27.54 -4.47
N LEU A 14 -15.27 -27.05 -3.28
CA LEU A 14 -15.20 -25.62 -3.03
C LEU A 14 -14.12 -25.05 -3.93
N SER A 15 -14.53 -24.53 -5.08
CA SER A 15 -13.73 -23.71 -5.97
C SER A 15 -13.34 -22.44 -5.21
N LEU A 16 -12.20 -22.49 -4.52
CA LEU A 16 -11.51 -21.31 -4.02
C LEU A 16 -10.16 -21.24 -4.73
N SER A 17 -10.15 -20.43 -5.77
CA SER A 17 -8.96 -19.84 -6.34
C SER A 17 -8.30 -18.94 -5.28
N VAL A 18 -7.52 -19.54 -4.38
CA VAL A 18 -6.66 -18.77 -3.48
C VAL A 18 -5.49 -18.26 -4.28
N SER A 19 -5.60 -16.99 -4.68
CA SER A 19 -4.54 -16.22 -5.34
C SER A 19 -3.29 -16.17 -4.46
N PRO A 20 -2.07 -16.11 -5.05
CA PRO A 20 -0.85 -15.93 -4.27
C PRO A 20 -0.89 -14.56 -3.57
N THR A 21 -0.88 -14.58 -2.24
CA THR A 21 -0.71 -13.38 -1.41
C THR A 21 0.69 -12.81 -1.63
N PRO A 22 0.86 -11.53 -2.03
CA PRO A 22 2.15 -10.88 -1.88
C PRO A 22 2.39 -10.64 -0.39
N SER A 23 3.43 -11.27 0.17
CA SER A 23 3.88 -11.02 1.54
C SER A 23 4.21 -9.54 1.73
N LEU A 24 3.35 -8.86 2.47
CA LEU A 24 3.54 -7.50 2.95
C LEU A 24 4.41 -7.60 4.21
N ASP A 25 5.72 -7.83 4.07
CA ASP A 25 6.61 -7.51 5.19
C ASP A 25 6.75 -5.99 5.26
N SER A 26 5.76 -5.37 5.88
CA SER A 26 5.81 -3.99 6.30
C SER A 26 6.53 -3.95 7.64
N THR A 27 7.86 -3.94 7.60
CA THR A 27 8.67 -3.46 8.72
C THR A 27 8.33 -1.98 8.91
N ASN A 28 7.28 -1.73 9.66
CA ASN A 28 6.91 -0.41 10.15
C ASN A 28 7.92 -0.05 11.24
N SER A 29 9.09 0.44 10.82
CA SER A 29 10.08 1.02 11.72
C SER A 29 9.58 2.39 12.22
N GLN A 30 8.54 2.36 13.05
CA GLN A 30 8.15 3.46 13.92
C GLN A 30 9.05 3.39 15.16
N VAL A 31 10.28 3.86 15.01
CA VAL A 31 11.10 4.26 16.16
C VAL A 31 10.49 5.55 16.70
N SER A 32 9.53 5.37 17.62
CA SER A 32 9.03 6.42 18.51
C SER A 32 9.78 6.30 19.82
N THR A 33 11.00 6.82 19.89
CA THR A 33 11.67 7.02 21.18
C THR A 33 11.22 8.36 21.75
N ASN A 34 10.30 8.28 22.70
CA ASN A 34 9.81 9.40 23.50
C ASN A 34 10.86 9.77 24.54
N SER A 35 11.37 11.00 24.49
CA SER A 35 12.02 11.67 25.63
C SER A 35 11.85 13.18 25.49
N GLN A 36 10.93 13.72 26.30
CA GLN A 36 10.93 15.04 26.94
C GLN A 36 10.80 16.31 26.06
N GLU A 37 9.55 16.75 25.95
CA GLU A 37 9.06 18.12 26.22
C GLU A 37 10.00 19.32 26.05
N GLU A 38 10.14 19.78 24.79
CA GLU A 38 10.25 21.18 24.38
C GLU A 38 9.77 21.22 22.91
N THR A 39 8.52 21.56 22.61
CA THR A 39 7.91 21.32 21.28
C THR A 39 8.78 21.82 20.11
N PRO A 40 9.56 20.96 19.44
CA PRO A 40 10.30 21.36 18.27
C PRO A 40 9.27 21.36 17.15
N LYS A 41 9.19 22.45 16.38
CA LYS A 41 8.46 22.43 15.13
C LYS A 41 9.12 21.36 14.25
N VAL A 42 8.63 20.12 14.30
CA VAL A 42 9.10 19.03 13.45
C VAL A 42 8.78 19.47 12.03
N VAL A 43 9.79 20.05 11.37
CA VAL A 43 9.69 20.38 9.95
C VAL A 43 9.61 19.04 9.24
N ARG A 44 8.38 18.58 9.00
CA ARG A 44 8.14 17.31 8.30
C ARG A 44 8.79 17.42 6.95
N GLN A 45 9.94 16.76 6.79
CA GLN A 45 10.63 16.73 5.53
C GLN A 45 9.76 15.96 4.54
N PHE A 46 9.22 16.68 3.55
CA PHE A 46 8.32 16.08 2.58
C PHE A 46 9.13 15.28 1.55
N TYR A 47 8.90 13.97 1.50
CA TYR A 47 9.47 13.09 0.48
C TYR A 47 8.61 13.08 -0.79
N CYS A 48 9.21 12.69 -1.91
CA CYS A 48 8.53 12.52 -3.18
C CYS A 48 7.65 11.27 -3.14
N GLN A 49 6.33 11.47 -3.09
CA GLN A 49 5.36 10.37 -3.05
C GLN A 49 5.51 9.35 -4.20
N ARG A 50 5.95 9.79 -5.39
CA ARG A 50 6.22 8.88 -6.51
C ARG A 50 7.41 7.96 -6.22
N CYS A 51 8.46 8.46 -5.59
CA CYS A 51 9.63 7.65 -5.24
C CYS A 51 9.30 6.66 -4.12
N THR A 52 8.56 7.11 -3.10
CA THR A 52 8.20 6.25 -1.97
C THR A 52 7.33 5.08 -2.40
N ASN A 53 6.47 5.26 -3.43
CA ASN A 53 5.69 4.16 -4.03
C ASN A 53 6.57 3.09 -4.70
N HIS A 54 7.85 3.39 -4.98
CA HIS A 54 8.82 2.48 -5.58
C HIS A 54 9.95 2.10 -4.60
N GLY A 55 9.80 2.38 -3.30
CA GLY A 55 10.77 2.05 -2.26
C GLY A 55 11.96 3.00 -2.17
N VAL A 56 11.92 4.17 -2.83
CA VAL A 56 13.03 5.14 -2.81
C VAL A 56 12.63 6.42 -2.09
N TYR A 57 13.47 6.88 -1.17
CA TYR A 57 13.22 8.07 -0.36
C TYR A 57 14.00 9.26 -0.90
N SER A 58 13.33 10.09 -1.70
CA SER A 58 13.90 11.32 -2.27
C SER A 58 13.21 12.54 -1.69
N ILE A 59 13.97 13.55 -1.28
CA ILE A 59 13.43 14.82 -0.77
C ILE A 59 12.64 15.50 -1.89
N ARG A 60 11.39 15.89 -1.65
CA ARG A 60 10.53 16.49 -2.69
C ARG A 60 11.04 17.83 -3.20
N LYS A 61 11.67 18.64 -2.33
CA LYS A 61 12.21 19.96 -2.66
C LYS A 61 13.30 19.82 -3.74
N GLY A 62 13.09 20.43 -4.90
CA GLY A 62 14.06 20.39 -6.03
C GLY A 62 14.11 19.07 -6.81
N HIS A 63 13.37 18.03 -6.41
CA HIS A 63 13.48 16.71 -7.01
C HIS A 63 12.59 16.50 -8.25
N LYS A 64 11.58 17.33 -8.48
CA LYS A 64 10.66 17.24 -9.64
C LYS A 64 11.39 17.02 -10.99
N PRO A 65 12.42 17.79 -11.38
CA PRO A 65 13.12 17.59 -12.66
C PRO A 65 13.98 16.31 -12.73
N PHE A 66 14.43 15.79 -11.60
CA PHE A 66 15.30 14.60 -11.52
C PHE A 66 14.53 13.32 -11.14
N CYS A 67 13.21 13.41 -11.02
CA CYS A 67 12.40 12.29 -10.56
C CYS A 67 12.30 11.22 -11.65
N ARG A 68 12.96 10.08 -11.41
CA ARG A 68 12.91 8.91 -12.29
C ARG A 68 11.49 8.42 -12.57
N TRP A 69 10.58 8.60 -11.61
CA TRP A 69 9.18 8.16 -11.68
C TRP A 69 8.19 9.30 -11.95
N ALA A 70 8.65 10.46 -12.40
CA ALA A 70 7.81 11.65 -12.64
C ALA A 70 6.56 11.33 -13.46
N ASN A 71 6.70 10.46 -14.47
CA ASN A 71 5.63 10.04 -15.38
C ASN A 71 5.33 8.54 -15.26
N CYS A 72 5.60 7.91 -14.11
CA CYS A 72 5.35 6.48 -13.95
C CYS A 72 3.84 6.17 -14.09
N PRO A 73 3.45 5.23 -14.98
CA PRO A 73 2.06 4.90 -15.22
C PRO A 73 1.52 3.81 -14.28
N CYS A 74 2.23 3.42 -13.22
CA CYS A 74 1.78 2.35 -12.32
C CYS A 74 0.53 2.75 -11.51
N LYS A 75 -0.22 1.76 -11.03
CA LYS A 75 -1.47 1.97 -10.26
C LYS A 75 -1.25 2.88 -9.05
N ALA A 76 -0.19 2.65 -8.27
CA ALA A 76 0.13 3.44 -7.09
C ALA A 76 0.42 4.92 -7.42
N CYS A 77 1.15 5.19 -8.52
CA CYS A 77 1.42 6.55 -8.98
C CYS A 77 0.19 7.26 -9.54
N ARG A 78 -0.74 6.55 -10.19
CA ARG A 78 -2.02 7.14 -10.62
C ARG A 78 -2.89 7.55 -9.43
N MET A 79 -2.99 6.70 -8.40
CA MET A 79 -3.81 6.98 -7.21
C MET A 79 -3.44 8.29 -6.51
N ILE A 80 -2.15 8.60 -6.42
CA ILE A 80 -1.68 9.83 -5.78
C ILE A 80 -1.93 11.08 -6.65
N GLU A 81 -1.99 10.91 -7.98
CA GLU A 81 -2.35 11.98 -8.91
C GLU A 81 -3.82 12.36 -8.75
N THR A 82 -4.70 11.35 -8.74
CA THR A 82 -6.13 11.54 -8.47
C THR A 82 -6.37 12.21 -7.12
N ARG A 83 -5.68 11.77 -6.06
CA ARG A 83 -5.79 12.42 -4.73
C ARG A 83 -5.40 13.89 -4.77
N ARG A 84 -4.34 14.25 -5.50
CA ARG A 84 -3.88 15.64 -5.61
C ARG A 84 -4.92 16.54 -6.27
N GLN A 85 -5.61 16.02 -7.28
CA GLN A 85 -6.69 16.73 -7.96
C GLN A 85 -7.85 17.02 -7.00
N LEU A 86 -8.21 16.05 -6.15
CA LEU A 86 -9.27 16.21 -5.15
C LEU A 86 -8.90 17.16 -4.01
N SER A 87 -7.63 17.23 -3.62
CA SER A 87 -7.14 18.12 -2.56
C SER A 87 -6.88 19.57 -3.01
N SER A 88 -7.06 19.86 -4.30
CA SER A 88 -6.78 21.18 -4.90
C SER A 88 -8.04 22.02 -5.12
N HIS A 89 -9.20 21.54 -4.69
CA HIS A 89 -10.50 22.22 -4.67
C HIS A 89 -11.01 22.26 -3.21
#